data_AF-A0A2V9M629-F1
#
_entry.id   AF-A0A2V9M629-F1
#
_cell.length_a   1.000
_cell.length_b   1.000
_cell.length_c   1.000
_cell.angle_alpha   90.00
_cell.angle_beta   90.00
_cell.angle_gamma   90.00
#
_symmetry.space_group_name_H-M   'P 1'
#
loop_
_entity.id
_entity.type
_entity.pdbx_description
1 polymer ?
#
loop_
_entity_poly.entity_id
_entity_poly.type
_entity_poly.pdbx_seq_one_letter_code
_entity_poly.pdbx_strand_id
1 'polypeptide(L)'
;ELETAKANLTRGFAQRFETLGRLVQQVAEMFCYDLPLEEISRYPNAIEEVDLEQAQAAARKYIDPSRVVVVVVGDLNQIEQSVRELNLGDLAVVDVEGKKVR
;
A
#
# COMPACT_ATOMS: atom_id res chain seq x y z
N GLU A 1 -12.85 -4.11 -13.14
CA GLU A 1 -11.83 -3.65 -12.17
C GLU A 1 -10.73 -4.68 -11.99
N LEU A 2 -11.03 -5.92 -11.56
CA LEU A 2 -10.02 -6.97 -11.33
C LEU A 2 -9.03 -7.15 -12.49
N GLU A 3 -9.54 -7.35 -13.71
CA GLU A 3 -8.70 -7.50 -14.92
C GLU A 3 -7.80 -6.28 -15.19
N THR A 4 -8.32 -5.07 -14.94
CA THR A 4 -7.53 -3.84 -15.08
C THR A 4 -6.44 -3.76 -14.01
N ALA A 5 -6.74 -4.15 -12.78
CA ALA A 5 -5.78 -4.20 -11.69
C ALA A 5 -4.67 -5.23 -11.95
N LYS A 6 -5.02 -6.44 -12.40
CA LYS A 6 -4.08 -7.47 -12.84
C LYS A 6 -3.17 -6.94 -13.94
N ALA A 7 -3.75 -6.42 -15.02
CA ALA A 7 -3.00 -5.89 -16.15
C ALA A 7 -2.02 -4.78 -15.72
N ASN A 8 -2.43 -3.88 -14.81
CA ASN A 8 -1.55 -2.83 -14.29
C ASN A 8 -0.37 -3.40 -13.51
N LEU A 9 -0.60 -4.39 -12.63
CA LEU A 9 0.45 -5.04 -11.84
C LEU A 9 1.42 -5.84 -12.72
N THR A 10 0.89 -6.63 -13.66
CA THR A 10 1.68 -7.46 -14.58
C THR A 10 2.51 -6.60 -15.53
N ARG A 11 1.91 -5.56 -16.14
CA ARG A 11 2.65 -4.66 -17.07
C ARG A 11 3.66 -3.77 -16.36
N GLY A 12 3.34 -3.32 -15.15
CA GLY A 12 4.26 -2.52 -14.33
C GLY A 12 5.43 -3.33 -13.75
N PHE A 13 5.37 -4.66 -13.78
CA PHE A 13 6.40 -5.51 -13.18
C PHE A 13 7.77 -5.33 -13.86
N ALA A 14 7.82 -5.26 -15.19
CA ALA A 14 9.07 -5.05 -15.92
C ALA A 14 9.77 -3.74 -15.55
N GLN A 15 9.01 -2.69 -15.18
CA GLN A 15 9.55 -1.38 -14.80
C GLN A 15 10.42 -1.43 -13.53
N ARG A 16 10.24 -2.47 -12.70
CA ARG A 16 11.05 -2.72 -11.49
C ARG A 16 12.47 -3.17 -11.81
N PHE A 17 12.81 -3.45 -13.08
CA PHE A 17 14.11 -3.98 -13.48
C PHE A 17 14.82 -3.14 -14.57
N GLU A 18 14.28 -1.98 -14.93
CA GLU A 18 14.80 -1.15 -16.03
C GLU A 18 16.15 -0.47 -15.74
N THR A 19 16.54 -0.34 -14.47
CA THR A 19 17.80 0.26 -14.06
C THR A 19 18.57 -0.67 -13.13
N LEU A 20 19.90 -0.56 -13.14
CA LEU A 20 20.76 -1.33 -12.23
C LEU A 20 20.37 -1.09 -10.76
N GLY A 21 20.05 0.15 -10.38
CA GLY A 21 19.64 0.48 -9.02
C GLY A 21 18.35 -0.23 -8.60
N ARG A 22 17.33 -0.27 -9.46
CA ARG A 22 16.08 -0.97 -9.16
C ARG A 22 16.28 -2.49 -9.11
N LEU A 23 17.09 -3.05 -10.02
CA LEU A 23 17.43 -4.47 -10.01
C LEU A 23 18.13 -4.87 -8.70
N VAL A 24 19.13 -4.08 -8.26
CA VAL A 24 19.81 -4.32 -6.97
C VAL A 24 18.84 -4.23 -5.81
N GLN A 25 17.92 -3.26 -5.81
CA GLN A 25 16.89 -3.15 -4.76
C GLN A 25 15.99 -4.38 -4.72
N GLN A 26 15.52 -4.89 -5.87
CA GLN A 26 14.68 -6.09 -5.91
C GLN A 26 15.43 -7.31 -5.36
N VAL A 27 16.68 -7.54 -5.77
CA VAL A 27 17.49 -8.65 -5.24
C VAL A 27 17.76 -8.51 -3.73
N ALA A 28 18.03 -7.29 -3.26
CA ALA A 28 18.25 -7.02 -1.84
C ALA A 28 16.97 -7.27 -1.01
N GLU A 29 15.80 -6.83 -1.48
CA GLU A 29 14.51 -7.11 -0.83
C GLU A 29 14.26 -8.62 -0.75
N MET A 30 14.48 -9.35 -1.85
CA MET A 30 14.32 -10.80 -1.87
C MET A 30 15.25 -11.50 -0.88
N PHE A 31 16.52 -11.08 -0.81
CA PHE A 31 17.46 -11.59 0.18
C PHE A 31 17.01 -11.28 1.62
N CYS A 32 16.58 -10.05 1.90
CA CYS A 32 16.12 -9.64 3.24
C CYS A 32 14.89 -10.40 3.74
N TYR A 33 14.04 -10.88 2.82
CA TYR A 33 12.83 -11.64 3.13
C TYR A 33 12.98 -13.15 2.89
N ASP A 34 14.20 -13.65 2.66
CA ASP A 34 14.50 -15.06 2.36
C ASP A 34 13.66 -15.62 1.19
N LEU A 35 13.45 -14.81 0.15
CA LEU A 35 12.69 -15.18 -1.04
C LEU A 35 13.58 -15.77 -2.14
N PRO A 36 13.17 -16.87 -2.79
CA PRO A 36 13.92 -17.49 -3.87
C PRO A 36 13.89 -16.64 -5.15
N LEU A 37 14.97 -16.65 -5.95
CA LEU A 37 15.07 -15.84 -7.18
C LEU A 37 13.95 -16.13 -8.19
N GLU A 38 13.43 -17.35 -8.17
CA GLU A 38 12.32 -17.83 -8.99
C GLU A 38 11.04 -17.01 -8.77
N GLU A 39 10.91 -16.29 -7.64
CA GLU A 39 9.80 -15.36 -7.40
C GLU A 39 9.65 -14.31 -8.49
N ILE A 40 10.75 -13.89 -9.11
CA ILE A 40 10.72 -12.91 -10.20
C ILE A 40 9.92 -13.45 -11.38
N SER A 41 10.10 -14.73 -11.72
CA SER A 41 9.35 -15.37 -12.80
C SER A 41 7.96 -15.83 -12.36
N ARG A 42 7.78 -16.16 -11.08
CA ARG A 42 6.50 -16.61 -10.51
C ARG A 42 5.47 -15.48 -10.42
N TYR A 43 5.91 -14.27 -10.06
CA TYR A 43 5.02 -13.16 -9.70
C TYR A 43 3.97 -12.84 -10.77
N PRO A 44 4.30 -12.66 -12.07
CA PRO A 44 3.29 -12.36 -13.09
C PRO A 44 2.21 -13.43 -13.19
N ASN A 45 2.59 -14.72 -13.21
CA ASN A 45 1.65 -15.83 -13.30
C ASN A 45 0.75 -15.90 -12.06
N ALA A 46 1.34 -15.71 -10.86
CA ALA A 46 0.60 -15.72 -9.61
C ALA A 46 -0.45 -14.59 -9.56
N ILE A 47 -0.18 -13.41 -10.13
CA ILE A 47 -1.15 -12.32 -10.23
C ILE A 47 -2.29 -12.66 -11.20
N GLU A 48 -1.98 -13.25 -12.35
CA GLU A 48 -3.00 -13.65 -13.35
C GLU A 48 -3.93 -14.75 -12.83
N GLU A 49 -3.48 -15.58 -11.90
CA GLU A 49 -4.28 -16.64 -11.27
C GLU A 49 -5.27 -16.13 -10.21
N VAL A 50 -5.11 -14.89 -9.70
CA VAL A 50 -5.98 -14.35 -8.64
C VAL A 50 -7.42 -14.21 -9.14
N ASP A 51 -8.37 -14.86 -8.49
CA ASP A 51 -9.79 -14.65 -8.79
C ASP A 51 -10.44 -13.56 -7.90
N LEU A 52 -11.69 -13.22 -8.21
CA LEU A 52 -12.45 -12.21 -7.48
C LEU A 52 -12.69 -12.61 -6.01
N GLU A 53 -12.94 -13.89 -5.76
CA GLU A 53 -13.25 -14.39 -4.41
C GLU A 53 -12.02 -14.30 -3.51
N GLN A 54 -10.86 -14.70 -4.01
CA GLN A 54 -9.57 -14.60 -3.33
C GLN A 54 -9.22 -13.15 -3.01
N ALA A 55 -9.38 -12.23 -3.98
CA ALA A 55 -9.13 -10.81 -3.76
C ALA A 55 -10.04 -10.24 -2.65
N GLN A 56 -11.34 -10.57 -2.70
CA GLN A 56 -12.29 -10.14 -1.67
C GLN A 56 -12.02 -10.79 -0.30
N ALA A 57 -11.61 -12.05 -0.27
CA ALA A 57 -11.26 -12.75 0.96
C ALA A 57 -10.03 -12.13 1.63
N ALA A 58 -9.00 -11.79 0.85
CA ALA A 58 -7.83 -11.07 1.34
C ALA A 58 -8.20 -9.69 1.91
N ALA A 59 -9.05 -8.92 1.20
CA ALA A 59 -9.54 -7.63 1.68
C ALA A 59 -10.26 -7.77 3.02
N ARG A 60 -11.20 -8.70 3.16
CA ARG A 60 -11.92 -8.96 4.43
C ARG A 60 -11.00 -9.42 5.56
N LYS A 61 -9.93 -10.15 5.24
CA LYS A 61 -9.01 -10.69 6.24
C LYS A 61 -8.04 -9.64 6.78
N TYR A 62 -7.53 -8.76 5.92
CA TYR A 62 -6.42 -7.87 6.27
C TYR A 62 -6.83 -6.40 6.42
N ILE A 63 -7.95 -5.98 5.83
CA ILE A 63 -8.47 -4.62 5.98
C ILE A 63 -9.55 -4.64 7.05
N ASP A 64 -9.19 -4.18 8.25
CA ASP A 64 -10.12 -3.94 9.34
C ASP A 64 -10.46 -2.43 9.38
N PRO A 65 -11.68 -2.02 8.97
CA PRO A 65 -12.08 -0.62 8.97
C PRO A 65 -12.00 0.05 10.34
N SER A 66 -12.09 -0.71 11.44
CA SER A 66 -12.00 -0.18 12.80
C SER A 66 -10.56 0.16 13.23
N ARG A 67 -9.56 -0.27 12.45
CA ARG A 67 -8.13 -0.08 12.73
C ARG A 67 -7.42 0.81 11.71
N VAL A 68 -8.18 1.53 10.89
CA VAL A 68 -7.63 2.45 9.89
C VAL A 68 -7.15 3.73 10.58
N VAL A 69 -5.92 4.13 10.26
CA VAL A 69 -5.35 5.42 10.69
C VAL A 69 -5.41 6.39 9.51
N VAL A 70 -6.05 7.53 9.70
CA VAL A 70 -6.11 8.60 8.69
C VAL A 70 -5.20 9.74 9.13
N VAL A 71 -4.26 10.11 8.26
CA VAL A 71 -3.35 11.25 8.48
C VAL A 71 -3.71 12.34 7.49
N VAL A 72 -4.05 13.53 8.00
CA VAL A 72 -4.35 14.71 7.18
C VAL A 72 -3.26 15.75 7.43
N VAL A 73 -2.62 16.24 6.37
CA VAL A 73 -1.54 17.22 6.44
C VAL A 73 -1.99 18.50 5.73
N GLY A 74 -1.92 19.62 6.44
CA GLY A 74 -2.24 20.94 5.89
C GLY A 74 -2.18 22.02 6.97
N ASP A 75 -2.59 23.24 6.63
CA ASP A 75 -2.74 24.32 7.60
C ASP A 75 -3.90 24.01 8.55
N LEU A 76 -3.57 23.76 9.81
CA LEU A 76 -4.53 23.38 10.85
C LEU A 76 -5.70 24.35 10.93
N ASN A 77 -5.45 25.66 10.79
CA ASN A 77 -6.49 26.69 10.90
C ASN A 77 -7.50 26.62 9.76
N GLN A 78 -7.12 26.06 8.62
CA GLN A 78 -7.98 25.95 7.44
C GLN A 78 -8.74 24.63 7.39
N ILE A 79 -8.17 23.55 7.93
CA ILE A 79 -8.69 22.19 7.72
C ILE A 79 -9.36 21.57 8.94
N GLU A 80 -9.08 22.05 10.17
CA GLU A 80 -9.50 21.37 11.41
C GLU A 80 -11.01 21.15 11.45
N GLN A 81 -11.80 22.17 11.12
CA GLN A 81 -13.26 22.06 11.17
C GLN A 81 -13.78 21.01 10.18
N SER A 82 -13.38 21.10 8.90
CA SER A 82 -13.82 20.15 7.88
C SER A 82 -13.40 18.71 8.19
N VAL A 83 -12.22 18.50 8.77
CA VAL A 83 -11.76 17.17 9.18
C VAL A 83 -12.59 16.63 10.35
N ARG A 84 -12.93 17.48 11.34
CA ARG A 84 -13.82 17.08 12.45
C ARG A 84 -15.21 16.69 11.96
N GLU A 85 -15.74 17.42 10.97
CA GLU A 85 -17.05 17.13 10.35
C GLU A 85 -17.11 15.77 9.63
N LEU A 86 -15.97 15.23 9.19
CA LEU A 86 -15.90 13.89 8.58
C LEU A 86 -16.13 12.75 9.59
N ASN A 87 -16.07 13.01 10.90
CA ASN A 87 -16.33 12.02 11.95
C ASN A 87 -15.54 10.70 11.78
N LEU A 88 -14.24 10.80 11.46
CA LEU A 88 -13.37 9.66 11.16
C LEU A 88 -12.85 8.90 12.39
N GLY A 89 -13.41 9.15 13.57
CA GLY A 89 -12.97 8.61 14.85
C GLY A 89 -12.15 9.60 15.68
N ASP A 90 -11.30 9.08 16.54
CA ASP A 90 -10.50 9.87 17.48
C ASP A 90 -9.48 10.76 16.73
N LEU A 91 -9.58 12.06 16.94
CA LEU A 91 -8.70 13.05 16.31
C LEU A 91 -7.61 13.49 17.29
N ALA A 92 -6.35 13.33 16.88
CA ALA A 92 -5.19 13.90 17.55
C ALA A 92 -4.47 14.86 16.61
N VAL A 93 -4.15 16.06 17.11
CA VAL A 93 -3.35 17.02 16.36
C VAL A 93 -1.89 16.85 16.77
N VAL A 94 -1.05 16.60 15.78
CA VAL A 94 0.39 16.42 15.96
C VAL A 94 1.16 17.52 15.22
N ASP A 95 2.30 17.92 15.77
CA ASP A 95 3.25 18.79 15.09
C ASP A 95 4.15 18.00 14.11
N VAL A 96 5.11 18.70 13.50
CA VAL A 96 6.06 18.13 12.53
C VAL A 96 6.99 17.08 13.12
N GLU A 97 7.14 17.04 14.45
CA GLU A 97 7.94 16.06 15.18
C GLU A 97 7.08 14.88 15.67
N GLY A 98 5.77 14.88 15.36
CA GLY A 98 4.82 13.86 15.79
C GLY A 98 4.38 14.02 17.25
N LYS A 99 4.71 15.14 17.90
CA LYS A 99 4.29 15.39 19.27
C LYS A 99 2.85 15.90 19.28
N LYS A 100 2.03 15.33 20.16
CA LYS A 100 0.66 15.78 20.36
C LYS A 100 0.66 17.21 20.88
N VAL A 101 0.02 18.09 20.12
CA VAL A 101 -0.25 19.47 20.50
C VAL A 101 -1.70 19.65 20.95
N ARG A 102 -2.61 18.76 20.50
CA ARG A 102 -4.01 18.72 20.93
C ARG A 102 -4.63 17.32 20.80
#